data_AF-A0A8W8LF94-F1
#
_entry.id   AF-A0A8W8LF94-F1
#
_cell.length_a   1.000
_cell.length_b   1.000
_cell.length_c   1.000
_cell.angle_alpha   90.00
_cell.angle_beta   90.00
_cell.angle_gamma   90.00
#
_symmetry.space_group_name_H-M   'P 1'
#
loop_
_entity.id
_entity.type
_entity.pdbx_description
1 polymer ?
#
loop_
_entity_poly.entity_id
_entity_poly.type
_entity_poly.pdbx_seq_one_letter_code
_entity_poly.pdbx_strand_id
1 'polypeptide(L)'
;MHLNDELSIHHITIYFKTDNVRWDSYSEKIGYLGFFLYVSNTTDRLQGTLCYKDDNFTLDTIPAVFTTTCPVHGQYVIYHNERQPGVTYPNYYSDDVNSDLCEVEVYGCPTSGYYNGSDCCPDVNCQYCHIETGTCQGCGPGYRGRRCELECEQGLYGIGCSETCGHCRDVDQCFHVNGTCLTGCDTGYQDDLCKTPCDRGLYGMGCINTCGHCLDVYLCSYIDGTCLTGCAVDYQGELCNTGRWYINLNLCRFDKVYLWSAGYLIKLSNLL
;
A
#
# COMPACT_ATOMS: atom_id res chain seq x y z
N MET A 1 -28.76 13.75 -3.26
CA MET A 1 -29.27 12.56 -2.54
C MET A 1 -28.15 12.00 -1.68
N HIS A 2 -28.41 11.65 -0.42
CA HIS A 2 -27.47 10.94 0.45
C HIS A 2 -27.73 9.44 0.36
N LEU A 3 -26.67 8.66 0.20
CA LEU A 3 -26.67 7.20 0.24
C LEU A 3 -26.20 6.81 1.64
N ASN A 4 -26.89 5.85 2.28
CA ASN A 4 -26.66 5.57 3.71
C ASN A 4 -25.21 5.14 4.01
N ASP A 5 -24.56 4.50 3.04
CA ASP A 5 -23.16 4.09 3.04
C ASP A 5 -22.47 4.54 1.74
N GLU A 6 -21.14 4.43 1.65
CA GLU A 6 -20.40 4.66 0.40
C GLU A 6 -20.67 3.51 -0.59
N LEU A 7 -21.36 3.81 -1.69
CA LEU A 7 -21.76 2.81 -2.68
C LEU A 7 -20.78 2.75 -3.85
N SER A 8 -20.58 1.55 -4.39
CA SER A 8 -20.07 1.40 -5.75
C SER A 8 -21.24 1.55 -6.72
N ILE A 9 -21.42 2.75 -7.27
CA ILE A 9 -22.53 3.08 -8.16
C ILE A 9 -22.21 2.55 -9.56
N HIS A 10 -23.20 1.97 -10.24
CA HIS A 10 -23.11 1.60 -11.66
C HIS A 10 -23.99 2.46 -12.54
N HIS A 11 -25.26 2.61 -12.17
CA HIS A 11 -26.22 3.38 -12.96
C HIS A 11 -27.15 4.19 -12.07
N ILE A 12 -27.52 5.36 -12.60
CA ILE A 12 -28.40 6.31 -11.93
C ILE A 12 -29.57 6.55 -12.89
N THR A 13 -30.78 6.31 -12.39
CA THR A 13 -32.02 6.59 -13.10
C THR A 13 -32.72 7.76 -12.44
N ILE A 14 -33.06 8.77 -13.23
CA ILE A 14 -33.75 9.99 -12.83
C ILE A 14 -35.15 9.96 -13.42
N TYR A 15 -36.15 10.07 -12.56
CA TYR A 15 -37.55 10.25 -12.93
C TYR A 15 -37.88 11.73 -12.77
N PHE A 16 -38.10 12.44 -13.88
CA PHE A 16 -38.46 13.85 -13.83
C PHE A 16 -39.90 14.02 -13.33
N LYS A 17 -40.19 15.09 -12.58
CA LYS A 17 -41.55 15.39 -12.13
C LYS A 17 -42.40 15.82 -13.33
N THR A 18 -43.63 15.31 -13.37
CA THR A 18 -44.57 15.56 -14.47
C THR A 18 -45.85 16.25 -14.03
N ASP A 19 -46.02 16.48 -12.71
CA ASP A 19 -47.24 16.98 -12.07
C ASP A 19 -48.54 16.29 -12.57
N ASN A 20 -48.44 14.98 -12.84
CA ASN A 20 -49.51 14.14 -13.37
C ASN A 20 -50.01 14.54 -14.77
N VAL A 21 -49.24 15.38 -15.47
CA VAL A 21 -49.39 15.69 -16.89
C VAL A 21 -48.63 14.65 -17.73
N ARG A 22 -49.07 14.45 -18.97
CA ARG A 22 -48.33 13.61 -19.93
C ARG A 22 -47.01 14.28 -20.33
N TRP A 23 -45.97 13.47 -20.55
CA TRP A 23 -44.66 13.90 -21.04
C TRP A 23 -44.64 14.37 -22.52
N ASP A 24 -45.80 14.60 -23.13
CA ASP A 24 -45.94 15.32 -24.39
C ASP A 24 -46.16 16.83 -24.18
N SER A 25 -46.46 17.29 -22.95
CA SER A 25 -46.55 18.71 -22.62
C SER A 25 -45.19 19.39 -22.62
N TYR A 26 -45.03 20.43 -23.45
CA TYR A 26 -43.77 21.15 -23.62
C TYR A 26 -43.37 21.97 -22.39
N SER A 27 -44.31 22.46 -21.58
CA SER A 27 -44.07 23.41 -20.48
C SER A 27 -43.14 22.86 -19.39
N GLU A 28 -43.31 21.59 -19.03
CA GLU A 28 -42.59 20.99 -17.89
C GLU A 28 -41.13 20.64 -18.24
N LYS A 29 -40.83 20.39 -19.51
CA LYS A 29 -39.52 19.90 -19.96
C LYS A 29 -38.43 20.96 -19.98
N ILE A 30 -38.81 22.21 -20.24
CA ILE A 30 -37.90 23.30 -20.60
C ILE A 30 -36.91 23.62 -19.46
N GLY A 31 -37.35 23.45 -18.21
CA GLY A 31 -36.54 23.67 -17.01
C GLY A 31 -35.52 22.56 -16.73
N TYR A 32 -35.65 21.36 -17.31
CA TYR A 32 -34.75 20.22 -17.05
C TYR A 32 -33.54 20.15 -17.99
N LEU A 33 -33.58 20.84 -19.14
CA LEU A 33 -32.47 20.86 -20.11
C LEU A 33 -31.19 21.48 -19.51
N GLY A 34 -30.03 20.98 -19.94
CA GLY A 34 -28.71 21.45 -19.51
C GLY A 34 -28.28 21.00 -18.13
N PHE A 35 -28.85 19.91 -17.61
CA PHE A 35 -28.50 19.37 -16.30
C PHE A 35 -27.16 18.62 -16.29
N PHE A 36 -26.61 18.48 -15.10
CA PHE A 36 -25.40 17.76 -14.78
C PHE A 36 -25.69 16.74 -13.68
N LEU A 37 -24.95 15.64 -13.69
CA LEU A 37 -24.99 14.61 -12.67
C LEU A 37 -23.58 14.35 -12.16
N TYR A 38 -23.39 14.46 -10.85
CA TYR A 38 -22.12 14.19 -10.18
C TYR A 38 -22.30 13.11 -9.12
N VAL A 39 -21.22 12.39 -8.84
CA VAL A 39 -21.10 11.52 -7.66
C VAL A 39 -19.94 12.00 -6.80
N SER A 40 -20.15 12.11 -5.49
CA SER A 40 -19.16 12.61 -4.54
C SER A 40 -19.19 11.83 -3.23
N ASN A 41 -18.09 11.85 -2.49
CA ASN A 41 -18.05 11.42 -1.08
C ASN A 41 -18.35 12.57 -0.10
N THR A 42 -18.61 13.77 -0.61
CA THR A 42 -19.06 14.92 0.18
C THR A 42 -20.29 15.57 -0.44
N THR A 43 -20.92 16.49 0.28
CA THR A 43 -22.00 17.33 -0.26
C THR A 43 -21.51 18.37 -1.27
N ASP A 44 -20.20 18.53 -1.45
CA ASP A 44 -19.61 19.47 -2.40
C ASP A 44 -19.51 18.84 -3.79
N ARG A 45 -20.18 19.47 -4.76
CA ARG A 45 -20.17 19.12 -6.18
C ARG A 45 -18.79 19.27 -6.81
N LEU A 46 -17.97 20.23 -6.36
CA LEU A 46 -16.65 20.51 -6.91
C LEU A 46 -15.61 19.43 -6.55
N GLN A 47 -15.91 18.59 -5.56
CA GLN A 47 -15.11 17.44 -5.16
C GLN A 47 -15.62 16.12 -5.78
N GLY A 48 -16.73 16.18 -6.52
CA GLY A 48 -17.36 15.02 -7.15
C GLY A 48 -16.84 14.72 -8.56
N THR A 49 -16.97 13.45 -8.96
CA THR A 49 -16.77 13.01 -10.34
C THR A 49 -18.01 13.37 -11.18
N LEU A 50 -17.80 14.00 -12.34
CA LEU A 50 -18.86 14.26 -13.31
C LEU A 50 -19.27 12.96 -14.02
N CYS A 51 -20.50 12.52 -13.78
CA CYS A 51 -21.09 11.32 -14.37
C CYS A 51 -21.79 11.58 -15.70
N TYR A 52 -22.47 12.72 -15.81
CA TYR A 52 -23.19 13.09 -17.03
C TYR A 52 -23.34 14.60 -17.13
N LYS A 53 -23.35 15.10 -18.37
CA LYS A 53 -23.63 16.49 -18.72
C LYS A 53 -24.56 16.48 -19.92
N ASP A 54 -25.69 17.15 -19.81
CA ASP A 54 -26.61 17.34 -20.92
C ASP A 54 -26.12 18.49 -21.83
N ASP A 55 -25.57 18.09 -22.98
CA ASP A 55 -25.20 18.98 -24.08
C ASP A 55 -26.07 18.78 -25.35
N ASN A 56 -26.97 17.79 -25.34
CA ASN A 56 -27.59 17.25 -26.56
C ASN A 56 -29.12 17.15 -26.51
N PHE A 57 -29.76 17.19 -25.34
CA PHE A 57 -31.22 17.06 -25.31
C PHE A 57 -31.93 18.32 -25.82
N THR A 58 -33.06 18.08 -26.47
CA THR A 58 -34.06 19.06 -26.86
C THR A 58 -35.40 18.70 -26.22
N LEU A 59 -36.41 19.57 -26.35
CA LEU A 59 -37.76 19.33 -25.84
C LEU A 59 -38.42 18.06 -26.41
N ASP A 60 -38.00 17.64 -27.61
CA ASP A 60 -38.50 16.44 -28.28
C ASP A 60 -37.76 15.17 -27.85
N THR A 61 -36.49 15.28 -27.46
CA THR A 61 -35.62 14.12 -27.18
C THR A 61 -35.42 13.83 -25.69
N ILE A 62 -35.67 14.78 -24.79
CA ILE A 62 -35.52 14.54 -23.34
C ILE A 62 -36.58 13.50 -22.88
N PRO A 63 -36.17 12.36 -22.31
CA PRO A 63 -37.09 11.32 -21.87
C PRO A 63 -37.67 11.62 -20.48
N ALA A 64 -38.84 11.06 -20.14
CA ALA A 64 -39.45 11.17 -18.82
C ALA A 64 -38.62 10.47 -17.72
N VAL A 65 -37.89 9.44 -18.14
CA VAL A 65 -36.97 8.64 -17.32
C VAL A 65 -35.63 8.64 -18.03
N PHE A 66 -34.62 9.19 -17.37
CA PHE A 66 -33.25 9.24 -17.89
C PHE A 66 -32.36 8.31 -17.09
N THR A 67 -31.68 7.37 -17.76
CA THR A 67 -30.70 6.47 -17.12
C THR A 67 -29.32 6.71 -17.73
N THR A 68 -28.32 6.81 -16.87
CA THR A 68 -26.90 6.86 -17.28
C THR A 68 -26.05 5.89 -16.46
N THR A 69 -25.03 5.34 -17.09
CA THR A 69 -24.00 4.53 -16.44
C THR A 69 -22.88 5.44 -15.92
N CYS A 70 -22.58 5.33 -14.63
CA CYS A 70 -21.44 5.99 -14.00
C CYS A 70 -20.78 5.05 -12.98
N PRO A 71 -19.75 4.26 -13.38
CA PRO A 71 -19.06 3.30 -12.53
C PRO A 71 -18.07 4.01 -11.59
N VAL A 72 -18.56 4.53 -10.47
CA VAL A 72 -17.79 5.35 -9.52
C VAL A 72 -18.21 5.10 -8.07
N HIS A 73 -17.31 5.40 -7.14
CA HIS A 73 -17.58 5.31 -5.70
C HIS A 73 -18.11 6.65 -5.16
N GLY A 74 -19.12 6.58 -4.29
CA GLY A 74 -19.77 7.78 -3.77
C GLY A 74 -20.78 7.53 -2.66
N GLN A 75 -20.87 8.50 -1.74
CA GLN A 75 -21.98 8.61 -0.78
C GLN A 75 -23.09 9.57 -1.26
N TYR A 76 -22.83 10.42 -2.26
CA TYR A 76 -23.77 11.43 -2.73
C TYR A 76 -23.94 11.39 -4.24
N VAL A 77 -25.20 11.32 -4.69
CA VAL A 77 -25.58 11.64 -6.07
C VAL A 77 -26.12 13.07 -6.09
N ILE A 78 -25.51 13.93 -6.91
CA ILE A 78 -25.80 15.36 -7.00
C ILE A 78 -26.28 15.66 -8.43
N TYR A 79 -27.60 15.79 -8.58
CA TYR A 79 -28.19 16.46 -9.74
C TYR A 79 -27.99 17.97 -9.59
N HIS A 80 -27.55 18.63 -10.64
CA HIS A 80 -27.30 20.06 -10.66
C HIS A 80 -27.76 20.67 -11.99
N ASN A 81 -28.53 21.75 -11.95
CA ASN A 81 -28.96 22.48 -13.15
C ASN A 81 -28.89 23.98 -12.86
N GLU A 82 -28.21 24.75 -13.72
CA GLU A 82 -28.03 26.18 -13.54
C GLU A 82 -28.01 26.92 -14.90
N ARG A 83 -28.25 28.23 -14.86
CA ARG A 83 -27.96 29.16 -15.96
C ARG A 83 -26.89 30.14 -15.49
N GLN A 84 -25.70 30.03 -16.07
CA GLN A 84 -24.58 30.91 -15.73
C GLN A 84 -24.74 32.30 -16.38
N PRO A 85 -24.57 33.41 -15.63
CA PRO A 85 -24.65 34.76 -16.17
C PRO A 85 -23.64 34.99 -17.29
N GLY A 86 -24.11 35.52 -18.43
CA GLY A 86 -23.27 35.81 -19.60
C GLY A 86 -23.01 34.63 -20.54
N VAL A 87 -23.48 33.42 -20.22
CA VAL A 87 -23.46 32.28 -21.16
C VAL A 87 -24.71 32.34 -22.05
N THR A 88 -24.52 32.17 -23.36
CA THR A 88 -25.63 32.06 -24.32
C THR A 88 -26.11 30.60 -24.40
N TYR A 89 -27.32 30.35 -23.91
CA TYR A 89 -27.99 29.06 -24.03
C TYR A 89 -28.81 28.97 -25.32
N PRO A 90 -29.15 27.75 -25.81
CA PRO A 90 -30.07 27.60 -26.93
C PRO A 90 -31.43 28.26 -26.64
N ASN A 91 -32.07 28.80 -27.68
CA ASN A 91 -33.32 29.58 -27.56
C ASN A 91 -34.55 28.79 -27.07
N TYR A 92 -34.44 27.47 -26.92
CA TYR A 92 -35.45 26.58 -26.35
C TYR A 92 -35.14 26.18 -24.90
N TYR A 93 -34.11 26.76 -24.28
CA TYR A 93 -33.87 26.62 -22.85
C TYR A 93 -34.71 27.66 -22.09
N SER A 94 -35.20 27.27 -20.92
CA SER A 94 -35.82 28.20 -19.97
C SER A 94 -34.73 28.97 -19.21
N ASP A 95 -35.00 30.25 -18.95
CA ASP A 95 -34.22 31.07 -18.01
C ASP A 95 -34.37 30.54 -16.57
N ASP A 96 -35.56 30.05 -16.23
CA ASP A 96 -35.83 29.32 -14.98
C ASP A 96 -35.39 27.85 -15.11
N VAL A 97 -34.67 27.34 -14.09
CA VAL A 97 -34.22 25.95 -14.01
C VAL A 97 -35.10 25.13 -13.08
N ASN A 98 -35.29 23.84 -13.40
CA ASN A 98 -36.04 22.91 -12.58
C ASN A 98 -35.12 21.85 -11.94
N SER A 99 -35.30 21.65 -10.64
CA SER A 99 -34.63 20.65 -9.81
C SER A 99 -35.60 19.71 -9.08
N ASP A 100 -36.91 19.87 -9.28
CA ASP A 100 -37.91 18.97 -8.72
C ASP A 100 -37.87 17.64 -9.48
N LEU A 101 -37.19 16.65 -8.91
CA LEU A 101 -37.20 15.27 -9.42
C LEU A 101 -38.30 14.49 -8.70
N CYS A 102 -38.97 13.59 -9.41
CA CYS A 102 -39.97 12.70 -8.81
C CYS A 102 -39.30 11.62 -7.97
N GLU A 103 -38.27 11.00 -8.52
CA GLU A 103 -37.52 9.90 -7.91
C GLU A 103 -36.11 9.83 -8.53
N VAL A 104 -35.15 9.35 -7.75
CA VAL A 104 -33.80 9.03 -8.21
C VAL A 104 -33.44 7.65 -7.68
N GLU A 105 -33.32 6.68 -8.59
CA GLU A 105 -32.85 5.34 -8.26
C GLU A 105 -31.34 5.27 -8.52
N VAL A 106 -30.60 4.80 -7.51
CA VAL A 106 -29.15 4.62 -7.58
C VAL A 106 -28.85 3.15 -7.43
N TYR A 107 -28.35 2.54 -8.50
CA TYR A 107 -28.10 1.12 -8.58
C TYR A 107 -26.60 0.84 -8.45
N GLY A 108 -26.25 0.02 -7.46
CA GLY A 108 -24.88 -0.30 -7.09
C GLY A 108 -24.79 -1.43 -6.06
N CYS A 109 -23.58 -1.84 -5.68
CA CYS A 109 -23.37 -2.81 -4.60
C CYS A 109 -23.28 -2.05 -3.24
N PRO A 110 -24.03 -2.44 -2.19
CA PRO A 110 -24.05 -1.77 -0.87
C PRO A 110 -22.76 -1.94 -0.07
N THR A 111 -22.00 -2.96 -0.42
CA THR A 111 -20.62 -3.24 -0.03
C THR A 111 -19.93 -3.82 -1.26
N SER A 112 -18.59 -3.87 -1.30
CA SER A 112 -17.86 -4.82 -2.16
C SER A 112 -18.32 -6.23 -1.74
N GLY A 113 -19.37 -6.77 -2.41
CA GLY A 113 -20.48 -7.42 -1.70
C GLY A 113 -21.27 -8.47 -2.49
N TYR A 114 -22.48 -8.18 -3.01
CA TYR A 114 -23.44 -9.21 -3.52
C TYR A 114 -24.20 -8.86 -4.84
N TYR A 115 -24.01 -9.61 -5.97
CA TYR A 115 -24.95 -9.66 -7.12
C TYR A 115 -24.83 -10.88 -8.07
N ASN A 116 -25.48 -12.00 -7.68
CA ASN A 116 -26.54 -12.65 -8.49
C ASN A 116 -27.33 -13.66 -7.61
N GLY A 117 -27.62 -13.26 -6.37
CA GLY A 117 -27.99 -14.17 -5.28
C GLY A 117 -26.80 -14.70 -4.46
N SER A 118 -25.55 -14.61 -4.96
CA SER A 118 -24.32 -14.86 -4.20
C SER A 118 -23.11 -14.12 -4.81
N ASP A 119 -22.64 -13.06 -4.14
CA ASP A 119 -21.42 -12.27 -4.39
C ASP A 119 -21.35 -11.26 -5.57
N CYS A 120 -20.78 -10.08 -5.30
CA CYS A 120 -20.33 -8.98 -6.17
C CYS A 120 -18.84 -8.91 -5.84
N CYS A 121 -17.97 -9.20 -6.80
CA CYS A 121 -16.56 -9.56 -6.59
C CYS A 121 -16.41 -10.98 -6.00
N PRO A 122 -16.28 -12.03 -6.85
CA PRO A 122 -16.14 -13.42 -6.41
C PRO A 122 -14.74 -13.77 -5.82
N ASP A 123 -13.93 -12.78 -5.46
CA ASP A 123 -12.60 -12.95 -4.87
C ASP A 123 -12.46 -12.05 -3.65
N VAL A 124 -12.11 -12.64 -2.50
CA VAL A 124 -11.99 -11.94 -1.20
C VAL A 124 -10.84 -10.94 -1.16
N ASN A 125 -9.89 -11.04 -2.09
CA ASN A 125 -8.75 -10.13 -2.20
C ASN A 125 -9.06 -8.92 -3.09
N CYS A 126 -10.26 -8.85 -3.65
CA CYS A 126 -10.74 -7.75 -4.49
C CYS A 126 -11.29 -6.62 -3.61
N GLN A 127 -10.67 -5.44 -3.65
CA GLN A 127 -11.13 -4.30 -2.85
C GLN A 127 -12.40 -3.67 -3.45
N TYR A 128 -12.44 -3.58 -4.78
CA TYR A 128 -13.56 -3.07 -5.58
C TYR A 128 -13.56 -3.80 -6.93
N CYS A 129 -14.72 -4.12 -7.51
CA CYS A 129 -14.82 -4.71 -8.85
C CYS A 129 -15.83 -4.00 -9.74
N HIS A 130 -15.52 -4.00 -11.03
CA HIS A 130 -16.41 -3.51 -12.08
C HIS A 130 -17.55 -4.53 -12.31
N ILE A 131 -18.81 -4.09 -12.11
CA ILE A 131 -19.93 -5.03 -11.96
C ILE A 131 -20.27 -5.86 -13.21
N GLU A 132 -19.97 -5.37 -14.42
CA GLU A 132 -20.26 -6.10 -15.67
C GLU A 132 -19.18 -7.11 -16.05
N THR A 133 -17.94 -6.90 -15.61
CA THR A 133 -16.76 -7.66 -16.07
C THR A 133 -16.15 -8.51 -14.97
N GLY A 134 -16.49 -8.24 -13.70
CA GLY A 134 -15.87 -8.84 -12.52
C GLY A 134 -14.39 -8.49 -12.33
N THR A 135 -13.85 -7.52 -13.08
CA THR A 135 -12.45 -7.10 -12.95
C THR A 135 -12.26 -6.20 -11.74
N CYS A 136 -11.26 -6.49 -10.92
CA CYS A 136 -10.92 -5.70 -9.74
C CYS A 136 -10.26 -4.38 -10.14
N GLN A 137 -10.74 -3.28 -9.58
CA GLN A 137 -10.15 -1.95 -9.69
C GLN A 137 -9.07 -1.70 -8.62
N GLY A 138 -8.97 -2.57 -7.61
CA GLY A 138 -7.90 -2.60 -6.62
C GLY A 138 -7.82 -3.97 -5.94
N CYS A 139 -6.60 -4.38 -5.57
CA CYS A 139 -6.33 -5.62 -4.83
C CYS A 139 -5.84 -5.33 -3.42
N GLY A 140 -6.22 -6.20 -2.49
CA GLY A 140 -5.72 -6.20 -1.12
C GLY A 140 -4.20 -6.44 -1.05
N PRO A 141 -3.58 -6.17 0.11
CA PRO A 141 -2.14 -6.35 0.29
C PRO A 141 -1.70 -7.79 0.00
N GLY A 142 -0.66 -7.95 -0.80
CA GLY A 142 -0.11 -9.26 -1.17
C GLY A 142 -0.75 -9.93 -2.39
N TYR A 143 -1.70 -9.27 -3.06
CA TYR A 143 -2.39 -9.81 -4.23
C TYR A 143 -2.37 -8.88 -5.44
N ARG A 144 -2.50 -9.49 -6.62
CA ARG A 144 -2.46 -8.86 -7.94
C ARG A 144 -3.24 -9.72 -8.95
N GLY A 145 -3.28 -9.26 -10.20
CA GLY A 145 -4.03 -9.90 -11.28
C GLY A 145 -5.30 -9.12 -11.61
N ARG A 146 -6.10 -9.61 -12.56
CA ARG A 146 -7.32 -8.89 -12.98
C ARG A 146 -8.48 -9.08 -12.02
N ARG A 147 -8.39 -10.10 -11.15
CA ARG A 147 -9.38 -10.49 -10.16
C ARG A 147 -8.77 -10.65 -8.77
N CYS A 148 -7.52 -10.22 -8.58
CA CYS A 148 -6.72 -10.41 -7.37
C CYS A 148 -6.43 -11.87 -7.05
N GLU A 149 -6.41 -12.69 -8.11
CA GLU A 149 -6.30 -14.15 -8.09
C GLU A 149 -4.86 -14.67 -8.00
N LEU A 150 -3.86 -13.78 -8.03
CA LEU A 150 -2.43 -14.09 -7.95
C LEU A 150 -1.82 -13.44 -6.71
N GLU A 151 -0.95 -14.18 -6.03
CA GLU A 151 -0.06 -13.61 -5.01
C GLU A 151 0.99 -12.68 -5.66
N CYS A 152 1.60 -11.82 -4.85
CA CYS A 152 2.78 -11.06 -5.28
C CYS A 152 3.93 -11.98 -5.72
N GLU A 153 4.79 -11.47 -6.59
CA GLU A 153 5.99 -12.20 -7.03
C GLU A 153 6.98 -12.35 -5.87
N GLN A 154 7.80 -13.39 -5.91
CA GLN A 154 8.80 -13.67 -4.88
C GLN A 154 9.67 -12.44 -4.62
N GLY A 155 9.85 -12.09 -3.33
CA GLY A 155 10.56 -10.88 -2.93
C GLY A 155 9.73 -9.59 -2.97
N LEU A 156 8.44 -9.63 -3.30
CA LEU A 156 7.52 -8.48 -3.24
C LEU A 156 6.36 -8.70 -2.25
N TYR A 157 5.88 -7.62 -1.64
CA TYR A 157 4.74 -7.64 -0.73
C TYR A 157 3.90 -6.36 -0.75
N GLY A 158 2.79 -6.36 0.00
CA GLY A 158 1.98 -5.17 0.27
C GLY A 158 0.99 -4.81 -0.84
N ILE A 159 0.39 -3.62 -0.76
CA ILE A 159 -0.64 -3.17 -1.72
C ILE A 159 -0.01 -3.02 -3.10
N GLY A 160 -0.59 -3.68 -4.11
CA GLY A 160 -0.09 -3.65 -5.49
C GLY A 160 1.33 -4.24 -5.66
N CYS A 161 1.82 -5.00 -4.68
CA CYS A 161 3.17 -5.58 -4.67
C CYS A 161 4.30 -4.55 -4.80
N SER A 162 4.12 -3.34 -4.24
CA SER A 162 5.09 -2.24 -4.36
C SER A 162 6.30 -2.35 -3.43
N GLU A 163 6.19 -3.10 -2.34
CA GLU A 163 7.25 -3.23 -1.34
C GLU A 163 8.17 -4.40 -1.65
N THR A 164 9.47 -4.23 -1.43
CA THR A 164 10.47 -5.31 -1.55
C THR A 164 10.76 -5.94 -0.21
N CYS A 165 10.83 -7.27 -0.15
CA CYS A 165 11.27 -8.02 1.03
C CYS A 165 12.70 -7.64 1.44
N GLY A 166 13.00 -7.75 2.73
CA GLY A 166 14.37 -7.56 3.23
C GLY A 166 15.23 -8.81 3.05
N HIS A 167 16.28 -8.91 3.86
CA HIS A 167 17.26 -10.00 3.82
C HIS A 167 16.74 -11.25 4.55
N CYS A 168 15.61 -11.79 4.07
CA CYS A 168 15.11 -13.09 4.50
C CYS A 168 16.13 -14.18 4.19
N ARG A 169 16.30 -15.15 5.09
CA ARG A 169 17.17 -16.32 4.86
C ARG A 169 16.76 -17.14 3.64
N ASP A 170 15.46 -17.20 3.40
CA ASP A 170 14.85 -17.73 2.20
C ASP A 170 13.86 -16.67 1.69
N VAL A 171 14.10 -16.12 0.50
CA VAL A 171 13.26 -15.07 -0.09
C VAL A 171 11.88 -15.62 -0.51
N ASP A 172 11.79 -16.92 -0.76
CA ASP A 172 10.54 -17.63 -1.08
C ASP A 172 9.66 -17.80 0.17
N GLN A 173 10.20 -17.50 1.35
CA GLN A 173 9.51 -17.51 2.65
C GLN A 173 9.25 -16.10 3.19
N CYS A 174 9.38 -15.06 2.36
CA CYS A 174 8.85 -13.74 2.65
C CYS A 174 7.33 -13.73 2.48
N PHE A 175 6.58 -13.30 3.50
CA PHE A 175 5.13 -13.31 3.47
C PHE A 175 4.58 -12.16 2.61
N HIS A 176 4.03 -12.50 1.44
CA HIS A 176 3.53 -11.57 0.42
C HIS A 176 2.55 -10.49 0.93
N VAL A 177 1.82 -10.70 2.03
CA VAL A 177 0.89 -9.70 2.57
C VAL A 177 1.60 -8.53 3.26
N ASN A 178 2.64 -8.80 4.07
CA ASN A 178 3.23 -7.81 4.99
C ASN A 178 4.76 -7.73 4.99
N GLY A 179 5.46 -8.61 4.28
CA GLY A 179 6.92 -8.63 4.16
C GLY A 179 7.67 -9.37 5.28
N THR A 180 6.98 -10.06 6.20
CA THR A 180 7.62 -10.82 7.27
C THR A 180 8.40 -12.02 6.73
N CYS A 181 9.65 -12.18 7.12
CA CYS A 181 10.49 -13.32 6.76
C CYS A 181 10.22 -14.52 7.67
N LEU A 182 9.43 -15.50 7.19
CA LEU A 182 8.95 -16.64 8.01
C LEU A 182 10.08 -17.57 8.48
N THR A 183 11.21 -17.60 7.78
CA THR A 183 12.44 -18.33 8.17
C THR A 183 13.42 -17.51 9.02
N GLY A 184 13.07 -16.26 9.33
CA GLY A 184 13.97 -15.26 9.91
C GLY A 184 15.04 -14.78 8.93
N CYS A 185 15.98 -13.99 9.47
CA CYS A 185 16.95 -13.27 8.68
C CYS A 185 18.19 -14.07 8.27
N ASP A 186 18.81 -13.58 7.20
CA ASP A 186 20.18 -13.89 6.82
C ASP A 186 21.19 -13.26 7.81
N THR A 187 22.46 -13.62 7.71
CA THR A 187 23.52 -13.16 8.63
C THR A 187 23.68 -11.64 8.60
N GLY A 188 23.68 -11.03 9.78
CA GLY A 188 23.87 -9.58 9.93
C GLY A 188 22.61 -8.73 9.85
N TYR A 189 21.43 -9.33 9.74
CA TYR A 189 20.14 -8.64 9.77
C TYR A 189 19.26 -9.11 10.93
N GLN A 190 18.37 -8.22 11.36
CA GLN A 190 17.40 -8.35 12.44
C GLN A 190 16.06 -7.73 12.05
N ASP A 191 15.10 -7.75 12.97
CA ASP A 191 13.67 -7.45 12.76
C ASP A 191 12.89 -8.50 11.93
N ASP A 192 11.55 -8.43 11.97
CA ASP A 192 10.67 -9.41 11.33
C ASP A 192 10.67 -9.33 9.78
N LEU A 193 11.08 -8.19 9.21
CA LEU A 193 11.19 -7.95 7.76
C LEU A 193 12.64 -8.09 7.25
N CYS A 194 13.60 -8.26 8.15
CA CYS A 194 15.04 -8.33 7.88
C CYS A 194 15.57 -7.13 7.08
N LYS A 195 15.03 -5.94 7.37
CA LYS A 195 15.45 -4.67 6.73
C LYS A 195 16.49 -3.92 7.57
N THR A 196 16.54 -4.15 8.89
CA THR A 196 17.50 -3.52 9.79
C THR A 196 18.76 -4.38 9.92
N PRO A 197 19.98 -3.85 9.67
CA PRO A 197 21.22 -4.55 9.97
C PRO A 197 21.42 -4.66 11.49
N CYS A 198 22.33 -5.53 11.95
CA CYS A 198 22.64 -5.65 13.37
C CYS A 198 23.08 -4.32 13.99
N ASP A 199 22.70 -4.13 15.25
CA ASP A 199 23.17 -2.98 16.05
C ASP A 199 24.70 -2.96 16.14
N ARG A 200 25.24 -1.76 16.31
CA ARG A 200 26.70 -1.53 16.34
C ARG A 200 27.37 -2.36 17.43
N GLY A 201 28.39 -3.13 17.04
CA GLY A 201 29.07 -4.04 17.95
C GLY A 201 28.45 -5.44 18.02
N LEU A 202 27.39 -5.72 17.27
CA LEU A 202 26.80 -7.05 17.11
C LEU A 202 26.95 -7.55 15.65
N TYR A 203 27.04 -8.87 15.47
CA TYR A 203 27.16 -9.49 14.14
C TYR A 203 26.60 -10.92 14.04
N GLY A 204 26.47 -11.39 12.80
CA GLY A 204 26.12 -12.77 12.48
C GLY A 204 24.62 -13.07 12.53
N MET A 205 24.28 -14.36 12.57
CA MET A 205 22.89 -14.80 12.55
C MET A 205 22.14 -14.34 13.81
N GLY A 206 21.07 -13.56 13.62
CA GLY A 206 20.25 -13.02 14.73
C GLY A 206 21.00 -12.04 15.65
N CYS A 207 22.13 -11.46 15.19
CA CYS A 207 22.89 -10.44 15.91
C CYS A 207 23.35 -10.84 17.33
N ILE A 208 23.55 -12.14 17.58
CA ILE A 208 23.88 -12.65 18.92
C ILE A 208 25.38 -12.55 19.29
N ASN A 209 26.27 -12.36 18.31
CA ASN A 209 27.71 -12.32 18.56
C ASN A 209 28.17 -10.87 18.75
N THR A 210 29.00 -10.64 19.77
CA THR A 210 29.62 -9.33 20.01
C THR A 210 30.94 -9.19 19.26
N CYS A 211 31.13 -8.07 18.55
CA CYS A 211 32.41 -7.68 17.96
C CYS A 211 33.54 -7.68 18.99
N GLY A 212 34.74 -8.05 18.56
CA GLY A 212 35.93 -7.98 19.41
C GLY A 212 36.49 -6.57 19.54
N HIS A 213 37.76 -6.49 19.94
CA HIS A 213 38.44 -5.21 20.18
C HIS A 213 38.95 -4.57 18.87
N CYS A 214 38.01 -4.25 17.97
CA CYS A 214 38.31 -3.45 16.78
C CYS A 214 38.87 -2.08 17.17
N LEU A 215 39.76 -1.53 16.35
CA LEU A 215 40.30 -0.18 16.52
C LEU A 215 39.19 0.88 16.47
N ASP A 216 38.20 0.65 15.61
CA ASP A 216 36.93 1.38 15.59
C ASP A 216 35.76 0.37 15.58
N VAL A 217 34.92 0.42 16.61
CA VAL A 217 33.70 -0.41 16.73
C VAL A 217 32.67 -0.09 15.64
N TYR A 218 32.67 1.13 15.08
CA TYR A 218 31.79 1.47 13.96
C TYR A 218 32.19 0.79 12.64
N LEU A 219 33.37 0.16 12.59
CA LEU A 219 33.94 -0.51 11.42
C LEU A 219 34.13 -2.02 11.64
N CYS A 220 33.42 -2.57 12.63
CA CYS A 220 33.14 -4.00 12.70
C CYS A 220 32.07 -4.37 11.67
N SER A 221 32.32 -5.41 10.88
CA SER A 221 31.34 -6.01 9.97
C SER A 221 30.19 -6.65 10.74
N TYR A 222 28.96 -6.19 10.49
CA TYR A 222 27.75 -6.79 11.07
C TYR A 222 27.42 -8.17 10.48
N ILE A 223 28.02 -8.55 9.35
CA ILE A 223 27.82 -9.87 8.73
C ILE A 223 28.62 -10.94 9.49
N ASP A 224 29.92 -10.73 9.68
CA ASP A 224 30.90 -11.76 10.09
C ASP A 224 31.82 -11.36 11.25
N GLY A 225 31.70 -10.13 11.76
CA GLY A 225 32.45 -9.64 12.93
C GLY A 225 33.87 -9.15 12.63
N THR A 226 34.27 -9.10 11.36
CA THR A 226 35.62 -8.67 10.95
C THR A 226 35.87 -7.19 11.23
N CYS A 227 37.04 -6.85 11.78
CA CYS A 227 37.43 -5.49 12.10
C CYS A 227 38.16 -4.82 10.92
N LEU A 228 37.45 -4.05 10.10
CA LEU A 228 37.98 -3.51 8.83
C LEU A 228 39.15 -2.52 8.99
N THR A 229 39.31 -1.91 10.16
CA THR A 229 40.44 -1.02 10.52
C THR A 229 41.51 -1.69 11.38
N GLY A 230 41.43 -3.00 11.56
CA GLY A 230 42.32 -3.76 12.44
C GLY A 230 41.97 -3.62 13.93
N CYS A 231 42.90 -4.02 14.78
CA CYS A 231 42.66 -4.19 16.21
C CYS A 231 43.14 -3.01 17.05
N ALA A 232 42.49 -2.84 18.21
CA ALA A 232 43.01 -2.04 19.30
C ALA A 232 44.36 -2.58 19.81
N VAL A 233 45.09 -1.75 20.55
CA VAL A 233 46.38 -2.11 21.14
C VAL A 233 46.24 -3.40 21.97
N ASP A 234 47.21 -4.29 21.81
CA ASP A 234 47.28 -5.62 22.45
C ASP A 234 46.25 -6.66 22.01
N TYR A 235 45.52 -6.45 20.90
CA TYR A 235 44.66 -7.46 20.27
C TYR A 235 45.13 -7.84 18.86
N GLN A 236 44.78 -9.06 18.41
CA GLN A 236 45.15 -9.60 17.10
C GLN A 236 44.12 -10.61 16.54
N GLY A 237 44.23 -10.88 15.24
CA GLY A 237 43.32 -11.72 14.44
C GLY A 237 42.18 -10.91 13.81
N GLU A 238 41.54 -11.45 12.76
CA GLU A 238 40.50 -10.77 11.97
C GLU A 238 39.32 -10.22 12.81
N LEU A 239 38.96 -10.93 13.88
CA LEU A 239 37.89 -10.57 14.82
C LEU A 239 38.39 -9.81 16.06
N CYS A 240 39.70 -9.56 16.17
CA CYS A 240 40.35 -8.88 17.30
C CYS A 240 39.99 -9.41 18.71
N ASN A 241 39.69 -10.72 18.80
CA ASN A 241 39.32 -11.41 20.05
C ASN A 241 40.52 -12.05 20.78
N THR A 242 41.72 -12.07 20.18
CA THR A 242 42.90 -12.68 20.78
C THR A 242 43.82 -11.63 21.39
N GLY A 243 43.99 -11.65 22.72
CA GLY A 243 44.97 -10.81 23.41
C GLY A 243 46.42 -11.21 23.09
N ARG A 244 47.30 -10.22 22.90
CA ARG A 244 48.72 -10.39 22.62
C ARG A 244 49.53 -10.28 23.92
N TRP A 245 50.02 -11.42 24.40
CA TRP A 245 50.82 -11.49 25.62
C TRP A 245 52.28 -11.08 25.38
N TYR A 246 52.73 -10.01 26.03
CA TYR A 246 54.14 -9.62 26.06
C TYR A 246 54.80 -10.14 27.34
N ILE A 247 55.68 -11.14 27.20
CA ILE A 247 56.55 -11.57 28.30
C ILE A 247 57.65 -10.51 28.46
N ASN A 248 57.57 -9.71 29.53
CA ASN A 248 58.55 -8.67 29.80
C ASN A 248 59.83 -9.30 30.40
N LEU A 249 60.75 -9.70 29.51
CA LEU A 249 62.02 -10.39 29.86
C LEU A 249 62.98 -9.57 30.73
N ASN A 250 62.69 -8.29 31.01
CA ASN A 250 63.55 -7.40 31.79
C ASN A 250 63.33 -7.48 33.32
N LEU A 251 62.34 -8.24 33.81
CA LEU A 251 62.05 -8.38 35.25
C LEU A 251 62.59 -9.66 35.90
N CYS A 252 63.14 -10.60 35.13
CA CYS A 252 63.77 -11.81 35.66
C CYS A 252 65.02 -12.17 34.85
N ARG A 253 66.13 -12.44 35.56
CA ARG A 253 67.39 -12.89 34.95
C ARG A 253 67.30 -14.38 34.65
N PHE A 254 66.96 -14.74 33.42
CA PHE A 254 66.84 -16.13 32.97
C PHE A 254 68.07 -16.55 32.17
N ASP A 255 68.80 -17.58 32.63
CA ASP A 255 69.99 -18.06 31.91
C ASP A 255 69.67 -18.93 30.69
N LYS A 256 68.47 -19.52 30.59
CA LYS A 256 67.99 -20.26 29.40
C LYS A 256 66.47 -20.16 29.21
N VAL A 257 66.05 -19.93 27.96
CA VAL A 257 64.66 -20.03 27.50
C VAL A 257 64.56 -21.21 26.54
N TYR A 258 63.64 -22.15 26.79
CA TYR A 258 63.36 -23.26 25.89
C TYR A 258 62.00 -23.06 25.22
N LEU A 259 62.00 -22.88 23.90
CA LEU A 259 60.81 -22.88 23.07
C LEU A 259 60.59 -24.29 22.52
N TRP A 260 59.45 -24.90 22.86
CA TRP A 260 58.96 -26.12 22.23
C TRP A 260 57.63 -25.85 21.55
N SER A 261 57.55 -26.20 20.27
CA SER A 261 56.41 -25.88 19.40
C SER A 261 55.29 -26.91 19.53
N ALA A 262 54.44 -26.77 20.55
CA ALA A 262 53.01 -27.14 20.55
C ALA A 262 52.39 -27.01 21.96
N GLY A 263 51.36 -26.18 22.13
CA GLY A 263 50.45 -26.24 23.29
C GLY A 263 50.96 -25.59 24.58
N TYR A 264 50.35 -24.46 24.92
CA TYR A 264 50.51 -23.65 26.14
C TYR A 264 50.78 -24.43 27.45
N LEU A 265 51.99 -24.28 28.01
CA LEU A 265 52.25 -24.26 29.46
C LEU A 265 53.68 -23.75 29.74
N ILE A 266 53.82 -22.51 30.23
CA ILE A 266 55.12 -21.99 30.69
C ILE A 266 55.34 -22.46 32.13
N LYS A 267 56.16 -23.48 32.31
CA LYS A 267 56.53 -23.96 33.65
C LYS A 267 57.70 -23.13 34.21
N LEU A 268 57.39 -22.08 34.95
CA LEU A 268 58.37 -21.33 35.74
C LEU A 268 58.71 -22.13 37.02
N SER A 269 59.88 -22.76 37.05
CA SER A 269 60.43 -23.37 38.26
C SER A 269 61.59 -22.55 38.78
N ASN A 270 61.41 -21.90 39.94
CA ASN A 270 62.54 -21.34 40.69
C ASN A 270 63.43 -22.50 41.16
N LEU A 271 64.73 -22.40 40.86
CA LEU A 271 65.77 -23.26 41.43
C LEU A 271 66.67 -22.41 42.32
N LEU A 272 66.07 -21.98 43.45
CA LEU A 272 66.61 -21.81 44.80
C LEU A 272 65.60 -21.00 45.65
#